data_AF-A0A9Q1A613-F1
#
_entry.id   AF-A0A9Q1A613-F1
#
_cell.length_a   1.000
_cell.length_b   1.000
_cell.length_c   1.000
_cell.angle_alpha   90.00
_cell.angle_beta   90.00
_cell.angle_gamma   90.00
#
_symmetry.space_group_name_H-M   'P 1'
#
loop_
_entity.id
_entity.type
_entity.pdbx_description
1 polymer ?
#
loop_
_entity_poly.entity_id
_entity_poly.type
_entity_poly.pdbx_seq_one_letter_code
_entity_poly.pdbx_strand_id
1 'polypeptide(L)'
;MADPRFPFGSFQFSIATTLIIFANIYLGIHGVFASSLRDPVAQQKLDRVLELPGQNFDVNFAQYSGYVTVNEKYGRALFYWFVEAVEDPQSKPLLLWLNGGPGCSSIAYGMAEEIGPFHIKPDGKTLYLNPYSWNQVANVLFLDSPVGVGFSYSNTSSDLLDNGDRKTAADSLAFLLNWFERFPQYKGRDFYITGESYAGHYVPQLSQAIVWYNRETKDEKINLRSYMVGNALTDDYHDHLGLFQFMWAAGLISDQTYKKLNLFCDFESFIHSSDACNKMEDIAAKELGNIDPYSIFTPSCSANVSQSNLLPKRKHVSPAL
;
A
#
# COMPACT_ATOMS: atom_id res chain seq x y z
N MET A 1 -76.46 -37.42 -38.53
CA MET A 1 -76.89 -36.26 -37.73
C MET A 1 -75.92 -36.10 -36.58
N ALA A 2 -75.42 -34.88 -36.40
CA ALA A 2 -74.19 -34.54 -35.67
C ALA A 2 -74.35 -34.51 -34.14
N ASP A 3 -73.27 -34.87 -33.42
CA ASP A 3 -73.02 -34.60 -32.00
C ASP A 3 -71.95 -33.49 -31.92
N PRO A 4 -72.21 -32.34 -31.25
CA PRO A 4 -71.16 -31.42 -30.85
C PRO A 4 -71.01 -31.42 -29.32
N ARG A 5 -69.89 -31.96 -28.84
CA ARG A 5 -69.33 -31.69 -27.51
C ARG A 5 -67.94 -31.07 -27.65
N PHE A 6 -67.79 -29.84 -27.19
CA PHE A 6 -66.52 -29.24 -26.77
C PHE A 6 -66.79 -28.27 -25.62
N PRO A 7 -66.16 -28.43 -24.44
CA PRO A 7 -65.92 -27.32 -23.54
C PRO A 7 -64.49 -26.80 -23.74
N PHE A 8 -64.36 -25.47 -23.84
CA PHE A 8 -63.11 -24.75 -23.72
C PHE A 8 -62.57 -24.88 -22.29
N GLY A 9 -61.35 -25.42 -22.13
CA GLY A 9 -60.60 -25.39 -20.88
C GLY A 9 -59.84 -24.07 -20.75
N SER A 10 -60.17 -23.28 -19.73
CA SER A 10 -59.46 -22.06 -19.34
C SER A 10 -58.15 -22.41 -18.63
N PHE A 11 -57.01 -22.02 -19.21
CA PHE A 11 -55.73 -22.02 -18.50
C PHE A 11 -55.69 -20.83 -17.52
N GLN A 12 -56.06 -21.06 -16.26
CA GLN A 12 -55.74 -20.12 -15.18
C GLN A 12 -54.28 -20.34 -14.75
N PHE A 13 -53.37 -19.49 -15.20
CA PHE A 13 -52.07 -19.36 -14.55
C PHE A 13 -52.27 -18.68 -13.19
N SER A 14 -52.02 -19.43 -12.10
CA SER A 14 -52.09 -18.89 -10.74
C SER A 14 -51.01 -17.83 -10.55
N ILE A 15 -51.39 -16.67 -9.99
CA ILE A 15 -50.49 -15.55 -9.63
C ILE A 15 -49.32 -16.05 -8.77
N ALA A 16 -49.54 -17.08 -7.94
CA ALA A 16 -48.52 -17.71 -7.12
C ALA A 16 -47.38 -18.33 -7.95
N THR A 17 -47.70 -19.00 -9.06
CA THR A 17 -46.69 -19.64 -9.93
C THR A 17 -45.83 -18.59 -10.62
N THR A 18 -46.43 -17.49 -11.08
CA THR A 18 -45.72 -16.35 -11.68
C THR A 18 -44.80 -15.67 -10.67
N LEU A 19 -45.26 -15.43 -9.44
CA LEU A 19 -44.45 -14.84 -8.37
C LEU A 19 -43.25 -15.72 -7.98
N ILE A 20 -43.43 -17.04 -7.92
CA ILE A 20 -42.34 -17.99 -7.64
C ILE A 20 -41.30 -17.98 -8.76
N ILE A 21 -41.72 -17.91 -10.02
CA ILE A 21 -40.80 -17.81 -11.16
C ILE A 21 -40.01 -16.49 -11.11
N PHE A 22 -40.67 -15.36 -10.87
CA PHE A 22 -39.98 -14.06 -10.72
C PHE A 22 -39.03 -14.04 -9.52
N ALA A 23 -39.42 -14.61 -8.38
CA ALA A 23 -38.55 -14.71 -7.20
C ALA A 23 -37.31 -15.58 -7.49
N ASN A 24 -37.48 -16.72 -8.15
CA ASN A 24 -36.35 -17.60 -8.52
C ASN A 24 -35.46 -16.99 -9.61
N ILE A 25 -36.02 -16.24 -10.57
CA ILE A 25 -35.24 -15.49 -11.55
C ILE A 25 -34.48 -14.34 -10.86
N TYR A 26 -35.12 -13.62 -9.92
CA TYR A 26 -34.47 -12.54 -9.17
C TYR A 26 -33.36 -13.07 -8.25
N LEU A 27 -33.60 -14.17 -7.53
CA LEU A 27 -32.59 -14.87 -6.73
C LEU A 27 -31.46 -15.46 -7.59
N GLY A 28 -31.78 -15.99 -8.77
CA GLY A 28 -30.79 -16.50 -9.72
C GLY A 28 -29.91 -15.41 -10.33
N ILE A 29 -30.51 -14.27 -10.71
CA ILE A 29 -29.78 -13.10 -11.22
C ILE A 29 -28.89 -12.52 -10.11
N HIS A 30 -29.39 -12.33 -8.89
CA HIS A 30 -28.57 -11.86 -7.76
C HIS A 30 -27.47 -12.84 -7.37
N GLY A 31 -27.74 -14.15 -7.41
CA GLY A 31 -26.73 -15.19 -7.16
C GLY A 31 -25.61 -15.20 -8.19
N VAL A 32 -25.93 -15.00 -9.47
CA VAL A 32 -24.95 -14.92 -10.58
C VAL A 32 -24.18 -13.59 -10.58
N PHE A 33 -24.82 -12.47 -10.23
CA PHE A 33 -24.12 -11.19 -10.04
C PHE A 33 -23.17 -11.21 -8.84
N ALA A 34 -23.59 -11.82 -7.72
CA ALA A 34 -22.75 -11.97 -6.53
C ALA A 34 -21.58 -12.94 -6.73
N SER A 35 -21.72 -13.99 -7.55
CA SER A 35 -20.62 -14.89 -7.91
C SER A 35 -19.64 -14.26 -8.91
N SER A 36 -20.15 -13.48 -9.88
CA SER A 36 -19.36 -12.66 -10.81
C SER A 36 -18.46 -11.63 -10.10
N LEU A 37 -18.98 -10.96 -9.05
CA LEU A 37 -18.20 -10.04 -8.22
C LEU A 37 -17.11 -10.72 -7.38
N ARG A 38 -17.15 -12.05 -7.25
CA ARG A 38 -16.15 -12.83 -6.51
C ARG A 38 -15.15 -13.55 -7.41
N ASP A 39 -15.35 -13.56 -8.73
CA ASP A 39 -14.37 -14.13 -9.66
C ASP A 39 -13.13 -13.23 -9.68
N PRO A 40 -11.96 -13.71 -9.22
CA PRO A 40 -10.75 -12.91 -9.19
C PRO A 40 -10.33 -12.41 -10.57
N VAL A 41 -10.53 -13.20 -11.63
CA VAL A 41 -10.14 -12.80 -12.99
C VAL A 41 -11.08 -11.74 -13.56
N ALA A 42 -12.36 -11.78 -13.21
CA ALA A 42 -13.30 -10.70 -13.52
C ALA A 42 -12.90 -9.40 -12.81
N GLN A 43 -12.51 -9.48 -11.53
CA GLN A 43 -12.03 -8.32 -10.77
C GLN A 43 -10.74 -7.73 -11.35
N GLN A 44 -9.82 -8.57 -11.82
CA GLN A 44 -8.61 -8.09 -12.52
C GLN A 44 -8.94 -7.19 -13.72
N LYS A 45 -9.98 -7.52 -14.48
CA LYS A 45 -10.42 -6.71 -15.63
C LYS A 45 -11.04 -5.39 -15.19
N LEU A 46 -11.77 -5.38 -14.07
CA LEU A 46 -12.38 -4.18 -13.49
C LEU A 46 -11.34 -3.23 -12.93
N ASP A 47 -10.26 -3.77 -12.37
CA ASP A 47 -9.14 -2.97 -11.84
C ASP A 47 -8.30 -2.31 -12.95
N ARG A 48 -8.50 -2.65 -14.23
CA ARG A 48 -7.71 -2.12 -15.33
C ARG A 48 -7.87 -0.60 -15.45
N VAL A 49 -6.74 0.12 -15.37
CA VAL A 49 -6.68 1.55 -15.65
C VAL A 49 -6.44 1.73 -17.16
N LEU A 50 -7.42 2.31 -17.85
CA LEU A 50 -7.37 2.53 -19.30
C LEU A 50 -6.73 3.88 -19.64
N GLU A 51 -7.11 4.92 -18.91
CA GLU A 51 -6.65 6.30 -19.12
C GLU A 51 -6.52 7.00 -17.76
N LEU A 52 -5.54 7.89 -17.66
CA LEU A 52 -5.35 8.75 -16.49
C LEU A 52 -5.60 10.21 -16.86
N PRO A 53 -6.32 10.98 -16.02
CA PRO A 53 -6.43 12.42 -16.19
C PRO A 53 -5.04 13.06 -16.26
N GLY A 54 -4.81 13.90 -17.27
CA GLY A 54 -3.54 14.60 -17.46
C GLY A 54 -2.44 13.79 -18.17
N GLN A 55 -2.69 12.53 -18.53
CA GLN A 55 -1.80 11.72 -19.37
C GLN A 55 -2.02 12.06 -20.85
N ASN A 56 -1.24 13.02 -21.36
CA ASN A 56 -1.34 13.46 -22.77
C ASN A 56 -0.37 12.72 -23.71
N PHE A 57 -0.05 11.47 -23.38
CA PHE A 57 0.89 10.62 -24.11
C PHE A 57 0.46 9.15 -24.03
N ASP A 58 0.87 8.36 -25.01
CA ASP A 58 0.59 6.93 -25.04
C ASP A 58 1.59 6.17 -24.17
N VAL A 59 1.11 5.08 -23.56
CA VAL A 59 1.92 4.11 -22.83
C VAL A 59 1.68 2.72 -23.40
N ASN A 60 2.74 1.92 -23.47
CA ASN A 60 2.72 0.58 -24.04
C ASN A 60 2.70 -0.54 -22.99
N PHE A 61 2.45 -0.21 -21.72
CA PHE A 61 2.32 -1.15 -20.63
C PHE A 61 0.93 -1.08 -19.99
N ALA A 62 0.56 -2.16 -19.32
CA ALA A 62 -0.66 -2.23 -18.56
C ALA A 62 -0.53 -1.64 -17.16
N GLN A 63 -1.63 -1.14 -16.64
CA GLN A 63 -1.73 -0.78 -15.23
C GLN A 63 -3.11 -1.10 -14.66
N TYR A 64 -3.11 -1.40 -13.37
CA TYR A 64 -4.28 -1.84 -12.63
C TYR A 64 -4.28 -1.16 -11.26
N SER A 65 -5.44 -0.75 -10.78
CA SER A 65 -5.57 -0.20 -9.44
C SER A 65 -6.88 -0.65 -8.83
N GLY A 66 -6.86 -1.02 -7.56
CA GLY A 66 -8.05 -1.50 -6.88
C GLY A 66 -7.78 -1.87 -5.43
N TYR A 67 -8.78 -2.52 -4.83
CA TYR A 67 -8.72 -2.92 -3.42
C TYR A 67 -8.69 -4.42 -3.28
N VAL A 68 -7.90 -4.90 -2.32
CA VAL A 68 -7.92 -6.29 -1.88
C VAL A 68 -8.28 -6.33 -0.41
N THR A 69 -9.38 -7.02 -0.08
CA THR A 69 -9.79 -7.23 1.31
C THR A 69 -8.80 -8.16 1.99
N VAL A 70 -8.23 -7.72 3.10
CA VAL A 70 -7.26 -8.47 3.92
C VAL A 70 -7.90 -8.99 5.21
N ASN A 71 -9.03 -8.40 5.61
CA ASN A 71 -9.83 -8.89 6.72
C ASN A 71 -11.32 -8.57 6.52
N GLU A 72 -12.12 -9.60 6.22
CA GLU A 72 -13.57 -9.46 6.01
C GLU A 72 -14.31 -9.02 7.27
N LYS A 73 -13.94 -9.57 8.44
CA LYS A 73 -14.62 -9.31 9.72
C LYS A 73 -14.56 -7.83 10.11
N TYR A 74 -13.41 -7.20 9.92
CA TYR A 74 -13.18 -5.80 10.27
C TYR A 74 -13.37 -4.86 9.06
N GLY A 75 -13.58 -5.42 7.87
CA GLY A 75 -13.69 -4.68 6.62
C GLY A 75 -12.39 -3.95 6.27
N ARG A 76 -11.24 -4.58 6.49
CA ARG A 76 -9.93 -4.03 6.10
C ARG A 76 -9.63 -4.34 4.64
N ALA A 77 -9.35 -3.30 3.86
CA ALA A 77 -8.96 -3.43 2.47
C ALA A 77 -7.75 -2.54 2.17
N LEU A 78 -6.74 -3.10 1.50
CA LEU A 78 -5.57 -2.37 1.04
C LEU A 78 -5.71 -2.00 -0.43
N PHE A 79 -5.40 -0.75 -0.75
CA PHE A 79 -5.34 -0.22 -2.10
C PHE A 79 -3.98 -0.50 -2.72
N TYR A 80 -3.99 -0.91 -3.98
CA TYR A 80 -2.77 -1.11 -4.75
C TYR A 80 -2.85 -0.39 -6.08
N TRP A 81 -1.67 -0.07 -6.62
CA TRP A 81 -1.49 0.29 -8.01
C TRP A 81 -0.38 -0.57 -8.59
N PHE A 82 -0.73 -1.40 -9.57
CA PHE A 82 0.17 -2.30 -10.27
C PHE A 82 0.46 -1.77 -11.67
N VAL A 83 1.74 -1.70 -12.04
CA VAL A 83 2.20 -1.33 -13.39
C VAL A 83 3.02 -2.49 -13.95
N GLU A 84 2.62 -3.00 -15.11
CA GLU A 84 3.38 -4.04 -15.79
C GLU A 84 4.69 -3.47 -16.37
N ALA A 85 5.62 -4.38 -16.62
CA ALA A 85 6.86 -4.01 -17.26
C ALA A 85 6.60 -3.48 -18.70
N VAL A 86 7.38 -2.50 -19.12
CA VAL A 86 7.30 -1.89 -20.46
C VAL A 86 7.51 -2.93 -21.57
N GLU A 87 8.50 -3.80 -21.40
CA GLU A 87 8.85 -4.82 -22.37
C GLU A 87 8.71 -6.22 -21.77
N ASP A 88 7.97 -7.08 -22.48
CA ASP A 88 7.80 -8.50 -22.18
C ASP A 88 7.46 -8.77 -20.69
N PRO A 89 6.33 -8.24 -20.17
CA PRO A 89 5.96 -8.37 -18.76
C PRO A 89 5.85 -9.82 -18.29
N GLN A 90 5.62 -10.75 -19.23
CA GLN A 90 5.57 -12.19 -18.98
C GLN A 90 6.93 -12.83 -18.71
N SER A 91 8.07 -12.19 -18.97
CA SER A 91 9.39 -12.70 -18.57
C SER A 91 9.99 -11.95 -17.39
N LYS A 92 9.53 -10.73 -17.10
CA LYS A 92 10.07 -9.87 -16.04
C LYS A 92 9.60 -10.29 -14.64
N PRO A 93 10.40 -10.04 -13.58
CA PRO A 93 10.03 -10.35 -12.20
C PRO A 93 8.85 -9.50 -11.71
N LEU A 94 8.27 -9.89 -10.58
CA LEU A 94 7.32 -9.09 -9.83
C LEU A 94 8.02 -8.44 -8.64
N LEU A 95 7.82 -7.14 -8.46
CA LEU A 95 8.44 -6.34 -7.40
C LEU A 95 7.36 -5.62 -6.62
N LEU A 96 7.26 -5.90 -5.32
CA LEU A 96 6.43 -5.11 -4.39
C LEU A 96 7.24 -3.92 -3.89
N TRP A 97 6.67 -2.71 -3.92
CA TRP A 97 7.25 -1.50 -3.36
C TRP A 97 6.41 -1.00 -2.17
N LEU A 98 7.11 -0.68 -1.06
CA LEU A 98 6.54 -0.17 0.18
C LEU A 98 7.29 1.08 0.64
N ASN A 99 6.61 2.23 0.70
CA ASN A 99 7.15 3.38 1.45
C ASN A 99 6.96 3.18 2.96
N GLY A 100 7.73 3.95 3.74
CA GLY A 100 7.75 3.87 5.21
C GLY A 100 6.79 4.84 5.90
N GLY A 101 7.35 5.76 6.69
CA GLY A 101 6.61 6.71 7.53
C GLY A 101 6.88 6.48 9.03
N PRO A 102 6.22 5.51 9.70
CA PRO A 102 5.10 4.67 9.25
C PRO A 102 3.87 5.48 8.84
N GLY A 103 3.13 5.00 7.84
CA GLY A 103 1.87 5.62 7.42
C GLY A 103 1.94 6.47 6.15
N CYS A 104 3.10 6.50 5.47
CA CYS A 104 3.23 7.17 4.17
C CYS A 104 2.72 6.26 3.04
N SER A 105 2.12 6.86 2.02
CA SER A 105 1.52 6.14 0.89
C SER A 105 2.55 5.74 -0.16
N SER A 106 2.57 4.47 -0.54
CA SER A 106 3.43 3.99 -1.64
C SER A 106 3.00 4.52 -2.99
N ILE A 107 1.74 4.95 -3.11
CA ILE A 107 1.23 5.61 -4.30
C ILE A 107 1.67 7.08 -4.33
N ALA A 108 1.64 7.78 -3.19
CA ALA A 108 2.05 9.17 -3.12
C ALA A 108 3.56 9.35 -3.36
N TYR A 109 4.39 8.49 -2.79
CA TYR A 109 5.85 8.58 -2.90
C TYR A 109 6.36 7.71 -4.06
N GLY A 110 6.42 6.39 -3.85
CA GLY A 110 7.00 5.43 -4.79
C GLY A 110 6.50 5.57 -6.22
N MET A 111 5.18 5.57 -6.39
CA MET A 111 4.55 5.65 -7.72
C MET A 111 4.60 7.06 -8.32
N ALA A 112 4.35 8.12 -7.55
CA ALA A 112 4.10 9.44 -8.12
C ALA A 112 5.30 10.40 -8.12
N GLU A 113 6.32 10.21 -7.28
CA GLU A 113 7.49 11.10 -7.19
C GLU A 113 8.85 10.40 -7.15
N GLU A 114 8.90 9.06 -7.11
CA GLU A 114 10.16 8.30 -7.08
C GLU A 114 10.37 7.40 -8.31
N ILE A 115 9.96 6.13 -8.23
CA ILE A 115 10.34 5.06 -9.17
C ILE A 115 9.24 4.70 -10.17
N GLY A 116 8.03 5.24 -9.99
CA GLY A 116 6.90 4.99 -10.87
C GLY A 116 7.05 5.61 -12.26
N PRO A 117 6.22 5.18 -13.23
CA PRO A 117 6.33 5.59 -14.63
C PRO A 117 5.90 7.02 -14.90
N PHE A 118 5.16 7.65 -13.98
CA PHE A 118 4.61 8.98 -14.16
C PHE A 118 4.92 9.87 -12.98
N HIS A 119 5.22 11.13 -13.27
CA HIS A 119 5.30 12.18 -12.28
C HIS A 119 4.31 13.30 -12.59
N ILE A 120 3.92 14.01 -11.53
CA ILE A 120 2.96 15.11 -11.61
C ILE A 120 3.71 16.42 -11.92
N LYS A 121 3.25 17.16 -12.92
CA LYS A 121 3.81 18.48 -13.24
C LYS A 121 3.45 19.52 -12.16
N PRO A 122 4.15 20.67 -12.11
CA PRO A 122 3.86 21.72 -11.13
C PRO A 122 2.42 22.29 -11.16
N ASP A 123 1.65 22.04 -12.22
CA ASP A 123 0.24 22.42 -12.30
C ASP A 123 -0.70 21.52 -11.46
N GLY A 124 -0.18 20.42 -10.91
CA GLY A 124 -0.93 19.44 -10.13
C GLY A 124 -1.98 18.67 -10.93
N LYS A 125 -1.91 18.71 -12.26
CA LYS A 125 -2.98 18.23 -13.16
C LYS A 125 -2.46 17.40 -14.32
N THR A 126 -1.28 17.70 -14.85
CA THR A 126 -0.72 17.00 -16.00
C THR A 126 0.42 16.08 -15.59
N LEU A 127 0.55 14.96 -16.30
CA LEU A 127 1.59 13.97 -16.05
C LEU A 127 2.75 14.14 -17.03
N TYR A 128 3.92 13.63 -16.65
CA TYR A 128 5.04 13.39 -17.57
C TYR A 128 5.67 12.04 -17.27
N LEU A 129 6.27 11.42 -18.29
CA LEU A 129 6.94 10.12 -18.17
C LEU A 129 8.24 10.25 -17.38
N ASN A 130 8.47 9.30 -16.49
CA ASN A 130 9.76 9.06 -15.85
C ASN A 130 10.59 8.10 -16.73
N PRO A 131 11.66 8.57 -17.40
CA PRO A 131 12.49 7.70 -18.23
C PRO A 131 13.29 6.67 -17.42
N TYR A 132 13.40 6.84 -16.10
CA TYR A 132 14.13 5.96 -15.19
C TYR A 132 13.21 5.10 -14.32
N SER A 133 11.94 4.97 -14.70
CA SER A 133 11.00 4.15 -13.93
C SER A 133 11.45 2.70 -13.85
N TRP A 134 11.20 2.08 -12.70
CA TRP A 134 11.58 0.69 -12.48
C TRP A 134 10.71 -0.30 -13.26
N ASN A 135 9.55 0.14 -13.78
CA ASN A 135 8.76 -0.70 -14.67
C ASN A 135 9.43 -0.91 -16.05
N GLN A 136 10.57 -0.27 -16.32
CA GLN A 136 11.42 -0.62 -17.46
C GLN A 136 12.01 -2.04 -17.35
N VAL A 137 12.16 -2.58 -16.13
CA VAL A 137 12.84 -3.86 -15.89
C VAL A 137 12.05 -4.86 -15.02
N ALA A 138 10.94 -4.45 -14.41
CA ALA A 138 10.11 -5.29 -13.55
C ALA A 138 8.62 -4.96 -13.68
N ASN A 139 7.77 -5.88 -13.25
CA ASN A 139 6.36 -5.57 -12.98
C ASN A 139 6.29 -5.03 -11.55
N VAL A 140 5.83 -3.79 -11.35
CA VAL A 140 5.94 -3.09 -10.07
C VAL A 140 4.56 -2.93 -9.42
N LEU A 141 4.44 -3.44 -8.20
CA LEU A 141 3.23 -3.41 -7.38
C LEU A 141 3.44 -2.43 -6.23
N PHE A 142 2.78 -1.28 -6.28
CA PHE A 142 2.76 -0.29 -5.18
C PHE A 142 1.59 -0.60 -4.26
N LEU A 143 1.84 -0.64 -2.95
CA LEU A 143 0.82 -0.97 -1.96
C LEU A 143 0.72 0.11 -0.89
N ASP A 144 -0.46 0.70 -0.73
CA ASP A 144 -0.76 1.54 0.43
C ASP A 144 -1.00 0.64 1.65
N SER A 145 -0.08 0.66 2.60
CA SER A 145 -0.14 -0.17 3.81
C SER A 145 0.45 0.61 4.98
N PRO A 146 -0.07 0.48 6.21
CA PRO A 146 -1.23 -0.32 6.62
C PRO A 146 -2.60 0.33 6.27
N VAL A 147 -3.70 -0.20 6.80
CA VAL A 147 -5.03 0.41 6.67
C VAL A 147 -5.05 1.85 7.22
N GLY A 148 -5.70 2.75 6.49
CA GLY A 148 -5.73 4.19 6.76
C GLY A 148 -4.69 4.99 5.99
N VAL A 149 -3.72 4.33 5.35
CA VAL A 149 -2.73 4.98 4.49
C VAL A 149 -3.29 5.21 3.09
N GLY A 150 -3.14 6.43 2.58
CA GLY A 150 -3.55 6.79 1.23
C GLY A 150 -5.03 6.44 0.98
N PHE A 151 -5.27 5.48 0.09
CA PHE A 151 -6.62 5.01 -0.20
C PHE A 151 -7.04 3.77 0.62
N SER A 152 -6.13 3.07 1.27
CA SER A 152 -6.42 1.89 2.10
C SER A 152 -7.30 2.24 3.31
N TYR A 153 -8.26 1.37 3.64
CA TYR A 153 -9.26 1.67 4.67
C TYR A 153 -9.64 0.48 5.56
N SER A 154 -10.29 0.79 6.67
CA SER A 154 -11.01 -0.17 7.51
C SER A 154 -12.42 0.34 7.80
N ASN A 155 -13.41 -0.55 7.77
CA ASN A 155 -14.76 -0.25 8.26
C ASN A 155 -14.81 -0.14 9.80
N THR A 156 -13.73 -0.53 10.50
CA THR A 156 -13.59 -0.47 11.95
C THR A 156 -12.59 0.63 12.33
N SER A 157 -13.07 1.78 12.79
CA SER A 157 -12.22 2.97 13.05
C SER A 157 -11.10 2.75 14.06
N SER A 158 -11.26 1.84 15.03
CA SER A 158 -10.21 1.51 16.00
C SER A 158 -8.99 0.84 15.38
N ASP A 159 -9.11 0.24 14.18
CA ASP A 159 -7.95 -0.32 13.47
C ASP A 159 -6.89 0.75 13.16
N LEU A 160 -7.31 2.00 12.94
CA LEU A 160 -6.40 3.12 12.63
C LEU A 160 -5.51 3.51 13.82
N LEU A 161 -5.90 3.13 15.03
CA LEU A 161 -5.18 3.43 16.27
C LEU A 161 -4.32 2.25 16.75
N ASP A 162 -4.47 1.09 16.10
CA ASP A 162 -3.86 -0.18 16.47
C ASP A 162 -3.13 -0.80 15.26
N ASN A 163 -2.48 0.06 14.47
CA ASN A 163 -1.51 -0.37 13.48
C ASN A 163 -0.19 -0.67 14.18
N GLY A 164 0.46 -1.75 13.77
CA GLY A 164 1.77 -2.16 14.27
C GLY A 164 2.43 -3.16 13.34
N ASP A 165 3.74 -3.35 13.48
CA ASP A 165 4.55 -4.10 12.51
C ASP A 165 4.00 -5.51 12.24
N ARG A 166 3.69 -6.27 13.30
CA ARG A 166 3.13 -7.63 13.19
C ARG A 166 1.82 -7.67 12.42
N LYS A 167 0.89 -6.75 12.71
CA LYS A 167 -0.42 -6.67 12.05
C LYS A 167 -0.26 -6.26 10.59
N THR A 168 0.62 -5.30 10.33
CA THR A 168 0.97 -4.82 8.98
C THR A 168 1.56 -5.93 8.11
N ALA A 169 2.49 -6.72 8.66
CA ALA A 169 3.07 -7.87 7.95
C ALA A 169 2.01 -8.96 7.67
N ALA A 170 1.15 -9.26 8.63
CA ALA A 170 0.07 -10.25 8.47
C ALA A 170 -0.97 -9.83 7.42
N ASP A 171 -1.44 -8.58 7.48
CA ASP A 171 -2.40 -8.03 6.51
C ASP A 171 -1.75 -7.90 5.12
N SER A 172 -0.46 -7.56 5.02
CA SER A 172 0.26 -7.51 3.73
C SER A 172 0.49 -8.90 3.13
N LEU A 173 0.72 -9.93 3.94
CA LEU A 173 0.75 -11.32 3.47
C LEU A 173 -0.63 -11.74 2.94
N ALA A 174 -1.70 -11.46 3.69
CA ALA A 174 -3.07 -11.73 3.23
C ALA A 174 -3.40 -11.00 1.92
N PHE A 175 -2.95 -9.75 1.79
CA PHE A 175 -3.03 -8.99 0.54
C PHE A 175 -2.36 -9.75 -0.61
N LEU A 176 -1.11 -10.19 -0.46
CA LEU A 176 -0.39 -10.89 -1.53
C LEU A 176 -1.09 -12.19 -1.94
N LEU A 177 -1.54 -13.00 -0.99
CA LEU A 177 -2.25 -14.25 -1.27
C LEU A 177 -3.52 -13.98 -2.09
N ASN A 178 -4.34 -13.02 -1.67
CA ASN A 178 -5.57 -12.66 -2.37
C ASN A 178 -5.29 -11.96 -3.71
N TRP A 179 -4.21 -11.17 -3.81
CA TRP A 179 -3.79 -10.52 -5.04
C TRP A 179 -3.32 -11.54 -6.08
N PHE A 180 -2.59 -12.59 -5.68
CA PHE A 180 -2.19 -13.67 -6.59
C PHE A 180 -3.38 -14.48 -7.11
N GLU A 181 -4.49 -14.59 -6.37
CA GLU A 181 -5.72 -15.15 -6.92
C GLU A 181 -6.31 -14.26 -8.02
N ARG A 182 -6.24 -12.93 -7.86
CA ARG A 182 -6.68 -11.95 -8.85
C ARG A 182 -5.77 -11.88 -10.07
N PHE A 183 -4.47 -12.09 -9.88
CA PHE A 183 -3.43 -12.05 -10.90
C PHE A 183 -2.71 -13.41 -11.02
N PRO A 184 -3.42 -14.50 -11.39
CA PRO A 184 -2.88 -15.85 -11.34
C PRO A 184 -1.68 -16.08 -12.27
N GLN A 185 -1.55 -15.28 -13.34
CA GLN A 185 -0.40 -15.30 -14.26
C GLN A 185 0.93 -14.87 -13.62
N TYR A 186 0.88 -14.29 -12.42
CA TYR A 186 2.07 -13.95 -11.63
C TYR A 186 2.41 -14.98 -10.55
N LYS A 187 1.59 -16.03 -10.35
CA LYS A 187 1.94 -17.13 -9.44
C LYS A 187 3.21 -17.83 -9.92
N GLY A 188 4.12 -18.11 -8.99
CA GLY A 188 5.43 -18.70 -9.29
C GLY A 188 6.45 -17.74 -9.91
N ARG A 189 6.08 -16.50 -10.21
CA ARG A 189 7.02 -15.48 -10.71
C ARG A 189 8.11 -15.20 -9.67
N ASP A 190 9.32 -14.95 -10.13
CA ASP A 190 10.38 -14.41 -9.27
C ASP A 190 9.89 -13.13 -8.60
N PHE A 191 9.77 -13.18 -7.28
CA PHE A 191 9.16 -12.13 -6.48
C PHE A 191 10.18 -11.46 -5.56
N TYR A 192 10.17 -10.13 -5.55
CA TYR A 192 11.05 -9.30 -4.74
C TYR A 192 10.21 -8.33 -3.91
N ILE A 193 10.61 -8.12 -2.66
CA ILE A 193 10.01 -7.08 -1.81
C ILE A 193 11.01 -5.95 -1.64
N THR A 194 10.57 -4.74 -1.89
CA THR A 194 11.40 -3.55 -1.83
C THR A 194 10.70 -2.44 -1.07
N GLY A 195 11.46 -1.52 -0.51
CA GLY A 195 10.90 -0.37 0.17
C GLY A 195 11.96 0.54 0.76
N GLU A 196 11.51 1.59 1.42
CA GLU A 196 12.38 2.61 1.99
C GLU A 196 11.95 3.12 3.36
N SER A 197 12.89 3.78 4.07
CA SER A 197 12.63 4.41 5.37
C SER A 197 12.12 3.38 6.40
N TYR A 198 10.98 3.61 7.04
CA TYR A 198 10.38 2.65 7.98
C TYR A 198 9.99 1.30 7.32
N ALA A 199 9.98 1.21 5.98
CA ALA A 199 9.87 -0.09 5.33
C ALA A 199 11.09 -1.00 5.58
N GLY A 200 12.17 -0.48 6.17
CA GLY A 200 13.20 -1.26 6.86
C GLY A 200 12.64 -2.25 7.89
N HIS A 201 11.48 -1.95 8.49
CA HIS A 201 10.72 -2.88 9.32
C HIS A 201 9.75 -3.73 8.48
N TYR A 202 8.99 -3.11 7.58
CA TYR A 202 7.93 -3.78 6.81
C TYR A 202 8.46 -4.89 5.90
N VAL A 203 9.49 -4.59 5.13
CA VAL A 203 10.06 -5.46 4.10
C VAL A 203 10.61 -6.77 4.69
N PRO A 204 11.51 -6.77 5.68
CA PRO A 204 12.03 -8.02 6.24
C PRO A 204 10.97 -8.79 7.04
N GLN A 205 10.04 -8.12 7.73
CA GLN A 205 8.98 -8.80 8.49
C GLN A 205 7.96 -9.48 7.57
N LEU A 206 7.56 -8.83 6.47
CA LEU A 206 6.74 -9.47 5.43
C LEU A 206 7.49 -10.62 4.75
N SER A 207 8.78 -10.43 4.44
CA SER A 207 9.61 -11.49 3.86
C SER A 207 9.68 -12.72 4.78
N GLN A 208 9.84 -12.51 6.09
CA GLN A 208 9.82 -13.57 7.08
C GLN A 208 8.46 -14.27 7.15
N ALA A 209 7.35 -13.51 7.13
CA ALA A 209 6.00 -14.05 7.11
C ALA A 209 5.75 -14.95 5.89
N ILE A 210 6.22 -14.55 4.70
CA ILE A 210 6.15 -15.37 3.48
C ILE A 210 6.97 -16.66 3.62
N VAL A 211 8.20 -16.57 4.14
CA VAL A 211 9.05 -17.75 4.35
C VAL A 211 8.39 -18.75 5.28
N TRP A 212 7.74 -18.29 6.37
CA TRP A 212 7.00 -19.16 7.27
C TRP A 212 5.77 -19.77 6.61
N TYR A 213 4.97 -18.96 5.91
CA TYR A 213 3.83 -19.45 5.14
C TYR A 213 4.24 -20.55 4.15
N ASN A 214 5.30 -20.33 3.38
CA ASN A 214 5.83 -21.28 2.39
C ASN A 214 6.39 -22.59 2.99
N ARG A 215 6.71 -22.62 4.29
CA ARG A 215 7.14 -23.84 5.00
C ARG A 215 5.94 -24.71 5.37
N GLU A 216 4.82 -24.08 5.71
CA GLU A 216 3.59 -24.75 6.13
C GLU A 216 2.70 -25.17 4.95
N THR A 217 2.86 -24.58 3.77
CA THR A 217 2.09 -24.90 2.55
C THR A 217 2.92 -25.66 1.50
N LYS A 218 2.28 -26.59 0.77
CA LYS A 218 2.96 -27.38 -0.29
C LYS A 218 2.73 -26.84 -1.70
N ASP A 219 1.51 -26.40 -2.02
CA ASP A 219 1.08 -26.16 -3.40
C ASP A 219 0.86 -24.67 -3.77
N GLU A 220 0.96 -23.74 -2.81
CA GLU A 220 0.63 -22.31 -3.00
C GLU A 220 1.77 -21.36 -2.61
N LYS A 221 3.01 -21.71 -2.94
CA LYS A 221 4.18 -20.93 -2.49
C LYS A 221 4.34 -19.62 -3.28
N ILE A 222 4.66 -18.54 -2.56
CA ILE A 222 5.16 -17.30 -3.17
C ILE A 222 6.65 -17.50 -3.45
N ASN A 223 7.08 -17.34 -4.70
CA ASN A 223 8.48 -17.53 -5.11
C ASN A 223 9.35 -16.30 -4.76
N LEU A 224 9.45 -16.00 -3.46
CA LEU A 224 10.28 -14.93 -2.91
C LEU A 224 11.76 -15.22 -3.14
N ARG A 225 12.43 -14.33 -3.89
CA ARG A 225 13.86 -14.45 -4.22
C ARG A 225 14.75 -13.66 -3.27
N SER A 226 14.40 -12.42 -3.02
CA SER A 226 15.17 -11.51 -2.16
C SER A 226 14.33 -10.30 -1.74
N TYR A 227 14.91 -9.46 -0.90
CA TYR A 227 14.37 -8.15 -0.60
C TYR A 227 15.46 -7.07 -0.67
N MET A 228 15.04 -5.81 -0.82
CA MET A 228 15.93 -4.64 -0.81
C MET A 228 15.31 -3.51 0.01
N VAL A 229 16.13 -2.79 0.78
CA VAL A 229 15.67 -1.64 1.57
C VAL A 229 16.57 -0.44 1.32
N GLY A 230 15.98 0.73 1.04
CA GLY A 230 16.68 2.00 0.84
C GLY A 230 16.57 2.91 2.07
N ASN A 231 17.67 3.49 2.52
CA ASN A 231 17.72 4.47 3.63
C ASN A 231 16.85 4.06 4.84
N ALA A 232 16.98 2.80 5.25
CA ALA A 232 16.03 2.13 6.12
C ALA A 232 16.38 2.24 7.61
N LEU A 233 15.35 2.31 8.45
CA LEU A 233 15.49 2.00 9.87
C LEU A 233 15.70 0.49 10.04
N THR A 234 16.82 0.10 10.65
CA THR A 234 17.29 -1.29 10.74
C THR A 234 17.58 -1.71 12.18
N ASP A 235 18.24 -0.84 12.94
CA ASP A 235 18.59 -1.07 14.35
C ASP A 235 18.67 0.27 15.07
N ASP A 236 17.76 0.48 16.03
CA ASP A 236 17.58 1.77 16.72
C ASP A 236 18.90 2.32 17.31
N TYR A 237 19.75 1.45 17.86
CA TYR A 237 21.02 1.89 18.43
C TYR A 237 22.01 2.36 17.36
N HIS A 238 22.25 1.54 16.33
CA HIS A 238 23.22 1.88 15.29
C HIS A 238 22.76 3.05 14.43
N ASP A 239 21.45 3.15 14.18
CA ASP A 239 20.88 4.23 13.37
C ASP A 239 20.96 5.57 14.12
N HIS A 240 20.72 5.62 15.44
CA HIS A 240 20.91 6.83 16.25
C HIS A 240 22.39 7.26 16.26
N LEU A 241 23.28 6.31 16.54
CA LEU A 241 24.72 6.57 16.56
C LEU A 241 25.21 7.15 15.23
N GLY A 242 24.81 6.51 14.11
CA GLY A 242 25.17 6.94 12.77
C GLY A 242 24.59 8.31 12.41
N LEU A 243 23.31 8.55 12.72
CA LEU A 243 22.63 9.82 12.46
C LEU A 243 23.29 10.98 13.20
N PHE A 244 23.51 10.84 14.52
CA PHE A 244 24.10 11.91 15.31
C PHE A 244 25.55 12.20 14.91
N GLN A 245 26.32 11.15 14.58
CA GLN A 245 27.67 11.31 14.04
C GLN A 245 27.65 12.04 12.69
N PHE A 246 26.73 11.69 11.79
CA PHE A 246 26.57 12.35 10.50
C PHE A 246 26.23 13.84 10.67
N MET A 247 25.23 14.16 11.50
CA MET A 247 24.81 15.54 11.76
C MET A 247 25.97 16.38 12.30
N TRP A 248 26.74 15.85 13.25
CA TRP A 248 27.89 16.55 13.80
C TRP A 248 29.02 16.73 12.78
N ALA A 249 29.38 15.67 12.05
CA ALA A 249 30.44 15.72 11.04
C ALA A 249 30.10 16.62 9.85
N ALA A 250 28.81 16.77 9.52
CA ALA A 250 28.32 17.70 8.50
C ALA A 250 28.14 19.14 9.01
N GLY A 251 28.44 19.42 10.28
CA GLY A 251 28.32 20.77 10.86
C GLY A 251 26.89 21.24 11.10
N LEU A 252 25.94 20.30 11.20
CA LEU A 252 24.51 20.59 11.40
C LEU A 252 24.14 20.79 12.89
N ILE A 253 24.96 20.27 13.80
CA ILE A 253 24.77 20.38 15.25
C ILE A 253 26.07 20.70 15.98
N SER A 254 25.95 21.26 17.18
CA SER A 254 27.09 21.60 18.04
C SER A 254 27.69 20.38 18.75
N ASP A 255 28.95 20.48 19.17
CA ASP A 255 29.62 19.47 20.01
C ASP A 255 28.82 19.12 21.28
N GLN A 256 28.14 20.11 21.86
CA GLN A 256 27.33 19.91 23.06
C GLN A 256 26.07 19.10 22.75
N THR A 257 25.39 19.41 21.65
CA THR A 257 24.20 18.68 21.21
C THR A 257 24.54 17.25 20.83
N TYR A 258 25.62 17.03 20.06
CA TYR A 258 26.10 15.68 19.74
C TYR A 258 26.35 14.82 20.99
N LYS A 259 27.09 15.34 21.98
CA LYS A 259 27.35 14.62 23.24
C LYS A 259 26.08 14.30 24.03
N LYS A 260 25.08 15.20 24.02
CA LYS A 260 23.82 14.99 24.75
C LYS A 260 22.90 14.01 24.03
N LEU A 261 22.83 14.05 22.70
CA LEU A 261 22.08 13.06 21.93
C LEU A 261 22.59 11.65 22.23
N ASN A 262 23.91 11.42 22.16
CA ASN A 262 24.52 10.13 22.53
C ASN A 262 24.45 9.78 24.04
N LEU A 263 23.87 10.64 24.88
CA LEU A 263 23.66 10.34 26.30
C LEU A 263 22.21 10.05 26.61
N PHE A 264 21.29 10.76 25.96
CA PHE A 264 19.86 10.71 26.25
C PHE A 264 19.06 9.88 25.25
N CYS A 265 19.60 9.62 24.06
CA CYS A 265 18.95 8.85 22.99
C CYS A 265 19.60 7.49 22.74
N ASP A 266 20.74 7.20 23.37
CA ASP A 266 21.37 5.88 23.29
C ASP A 266 20.40 4.80 23.79
N PHE A 267 20.19 3.76 22.97
CA PHE A 267 19.26 2.65 23.23
C PHE A 267 17.76 3.03 23.30
N GLU A 268 17.40 4.25 22.93
CA GLU A 268 16.00 4.64 22.74
C GLU A 268 15.48 4.16 21.38
N SER A 269 14.17 3.92 21.28
CA SER A 269 13.54 3.61 20.01
C SER A 269 13.31 4.87 19.17
N PHE A 270 13.53 4.81 17.86
CA PHE A 270 13.21 5.91 16.95
C PHE A 270 11.71 6.27 16.94
N ILE A 271 10.84 5.29 17.22
CA ILE A 271 9.38 5.49 17.16
C ILE A 271 8.79 5.85 18.53
N HIS A 272 9.40 5.32 19.60
CA HIS A 272 8.89 5.43 20.98
C HIS A 272 9.97 5.91 21.94
N SER A 273 10.59 7.06 21.65
CA SER A 273 11.65 7.66 22.45
C SER A 273 11.12 8.31 23.73
N SER A 274 11.97 8.38 24.76
CA SER A 274 11.67 9.09 26.00
C SER A 274 11.58 10.61 25.84
N ASP A 275 10.88 11.28 26.77
CA ASP A 275 10.81 12.75 26.82
C ASP A 275 12.19 13.42 26.91
N ALA A 276 13.18 12.73 27.47
CA ALA A 276 14.53 13.25 27.58
C ALA A 276 15.23 13.27 26.22
N CYS A 277 15.12 12.17 25.46
CA CYS A 277 15.64 12.10 24.09
C CYS A 277 14.95 13.12 23.17
N ASN A 278 13.60 13.15 23.19
CA ASN A 278 12.81 14.08 22.38
C ASN A 278 13.24 15.55 22.58
N LYS A 279 13.54 15.95 23.83
CA LYS A 279 14.04 17.31 24.12
C LYS A 279 15.39 17.60 23.47
N MET A 280 16.27 16.60 23.33
CA MET A 280 17.56 16.78 22.69
C MET A 280 17.42 16.80 21.16
N GLU A 281 16.56 15.98 20.59
CA GLU A 281 16.20 16.04 19.17
C GLU A 281 15.59 17.39 18.79
N ASP A 282 14.72 17.94 19.63
CA ASP A 282 14.17 19.30 19.45
C ASP A 282 15.25 20.39 19.41
N ILE A 283 16.35 20.21 20.16
CA ILE A 283 17.49 21.13 20.12
C ILE A 283 18.28 20.93 18.83
N ALA A 284 18.54 19.69 18.44
CA ALA A 284 19.22 19.36 17.19
C ALA A 284 18.46 19.89 15.96
N ALA A 285 17.14 19.77 15.94
CA ALA A 285 16.29 20.32 14.89
C ALA A 285 16.36 21.85 14.80
N LYS A 286 16.50 22.55 15.95
CA LYS A 286 16.70 24.01 15.97
C LYS A 286 18.07 24.42 15.45
N GLU A 287 19.12 23.64 15.76
CA GLU A 287 20.48 23.89 15.24
C GLU A 287 20.56 23.64 13.73
N LEU A 288 19.88 22.60 13.23
CA LEU A 288 19.77 22.29 11.80
C LEU A 288 19.18 23.48 11.00
N GLY A 289 18.19 24.17 11.58
CA GLY A 289 17.55 25.33 10.97
C GLY A 289 16.63 24.95 9.79
N ASN A 290 16.53 25.84 8.80
CA ASN A 290 15.62 25.66 7.65
C ASN A 290 16.28 24.88 6.50
N ILE A 291 16.77 23.68 6.81
CA ILE A 291 17.35 22.72 5.86
C ILE A 291 16.39 21.55 5.73
N ASP A 292 16.24 21.00 4.52
CA ASP A 292 15.53 19.75 4.31
C ASP A 292 16.37 18.56 4.87
N PRO A 293 15.92 17.88 5.95
CA PRO A 293 16.66 16.77 6.52
C PRO A 293 16.74 15.55 5.60
N TYR A 294 15.87 15.44 4.59
CA TYR A 294 15.89 14.34 3.62
C TYR A 294 16.92 14.58 2.50
N SER A 295 17.37 15.82 2.30
CA SER A 295 18.34 16.19 1.27
C SER A 295 19.03 17.53 1.57
N ILE A 296 20.06 17.48 2.42
CA ILE A 296 20.67 18.65 3.07
C ILE A 296 21.34 19.68 2.14
N PHE A 297 21.56 19.33 0.87
CA PHE A 297 22.17 20.22 -0.13
C PHE A 297 21.19 20.71 -1.20
N THR A 298 19.91 20.38 -1.06
CA THR A 298 18.86 20.83 -1.98
C THR A 298 17.96 21.89 -1.33
N PRO A 299 17.37 22.80 -2.12
CA PRO A 299 16.54 23.87 -1.57
C PRO A 299 15.23 23.30 -1.01
N SER A 300 14.83 23.79 0.17
CA SER A 300 13.52 23.49 0.76
C SER A 300 12.37 24.01 -0.11
N CYS A 301 11.26 23.28 -0.13
CA CYS A 301 10.05 23.71 -0.82
C CYS A 301 9.51 25.02 -0.21
N SER A 302 9.50 26.10 -1.00
CA SER A 302 9.07 27.44 -0.57
C SER A 302 7.55 27.66 -0.64
N ALA A 303 6.76 26.59 -0.76
CA ALA A 303 5.33 26.73 -0.96
C ALA A 303 4.68 27.43 0.24
N ASN A 304 3.90 28.49 -0.03
CA ASN A 304 2.99 29.16 0.92
C ASN A 304 1.81 28.22 1.29
N VAL A 305 2.07 26.97 1.64
CA VAL A 305 1.06 26.07 2.15
C VAL A 305 1.01 26.30 3.65
N SER A 306 -0.08 26.93 4.10
CA SER A 306 -0.49 26.96 5.51
C SER A 306 -0.77 25.52 5.99
N GLN A 307 0.27 24.69 6.15
CA GLN A 307 0.16 23.35 6.73
C GLN A 307 -0.13 23.41 8.25
N SER A 308 0.03 24.57 8.88
CA SER A 308 -0.17 24.77 10.32
C SER A 308 -1.60 24.55 10.81
N ASN A 309 -2.59 24.49 9.93
CA ASN A 309 -4.01 24.41 10.32
C ASN A 309 -4.68 23.05 10.05
N LEU A 310 -3.99 22.07 9.46
CA LEU A 310 -4.60 20.80 9.02
C LEU A 310 -3.98 19.53 9.61
N LEU A 311 -2.86 19.63 10.32
CA LEU A 311 -2.32 18.50 11.08
C LEU A 311 -2.74 18.64 12.56
N PRO A 312 -3.60 17.76 13.10
CA PRO A 312 -3.78 17.67 14.53
C PRO A 312 -2.40 17.40 15.15
N LYS A 313 -1.99 18.25 16.11
CA LYS A 313 -0.81 17.96 16.94
C LYS A 313 -0.91 16.52 17.44
N ARG A 314 0.19 15.76 17.32
CA ARG A 314 0.38 14.44 17.93
C ARG A 314 -0.22 14.49 19.33
N LYS A 315 -1.39 13.88 19.55
CA LYS A 315 -1.92 13.72 20.90
C LYS A 315 -1.04 12.66 21.53
N HIS A 316 -0.27 13.04 22.55
CA HIS A 316 0.32 12.07 23.47
C HIS A 316 -0.82 11.20 24.01
N VAL A 317 -0.90 9.97 23.53
CA VAL A 317 -1.69 8.94 24.19
C VAL A 317 -0.76 8.34 25.23
N SER A 318 -0.92 8.77 26.48
CA SER A 318 -0.31 8.08 27.61
C SER A 318 -0.74 6.61 27.57
N PRO A 319 0.17 5.64 27.78
CA PRO A 319 -0.24 4.27 27.96
C PRO A 319 -1.17 4.20 29.18
N ALA A 320 -2.40 3.76 28.97
CA ALA A 320 -3.24 3.32 30.07
C ALA A 320 -2.59 2.07 30.68
N LEU A 321 -2.44 2.09 32.01
CA LEU A 321 -1.98 1.00 32.86
C LEU A 321 -2.68 -0.34 32.59
#